data_AF-A0AAE4Q6W8-F1
#
_entry.id   AF-A0AAE4Q6W8-F1
#
_cell.length_a   1.000
_cell.length_b   1.000
_cell.length_c   1.000
_cell.angle_alpha   90.00
_cell.angle_beta   90.00
_cell.angle_gamma   90.00
#
_symmetry.space_group_name_H-M   'P 1'
#
loop_
_entity.id
_entity.type
_entity.pdbx_description
1 polymer ?
#
loop_
_entity_poly.entity_id
_entity_poly.type
_entity_poly.pdbx_seq_one_letter_code
_entity_poly.pdbx_strand_id
1 'polypeptide(L)'
;MGSEGLRLRIYVNKQKKLIIAPDYNDRYGGISNVTIQIKDGKFSREINQRIEEAINFIIKEYEPMFDTPIIDEMFKEKEQAIRKMVDYDTALTEMVEVDDENY
;
A
#
# COMPACT_ATOMS: atom_id res chain seq x y z
N MET A 1 15.61 -2.99 -8.09
CA MET A 1 14.13 -2.92 -8.15
C MET A 1 13.73 -1.66 -7.43
N GLY A 2 13.36 -0.61 -8.18
CA GLY A 2 12.94 0.65 -7.56
C GLY A 2 11.67 0.41 -6.77
N SER A 3 11.66 0.78 -5.50
CA SER A 3 10.45 0.81 -4.68
C SER A 3 9.35 1.49 -5.49
N GLU A 4 8.25 0.78 -5.77
CA GLU A 4 7.01 1.40 -6.22
C GLU A 4 6.50 2.27 -5.07
N GLY A 5 7.12 3.44 -4.94
CA GLY A 5 6.75 4.43 -3.94
C GLY A 5 5.29 4.80 -4.13
N LEU A 6 4.64 5.13 -3.02
CA LEU A 6 3.28 5.62 -2.99
C LEU A 6 3.14 6.78 -3.99
N ARG A 7 2.49 6.55 -5.14
CA ARG A 7 2.25 7.62 -6.12
C ARG A 7 1.19 8.54 -5.54
N LEU A 8 1.49 9.84 -5.45
CA LEU A 8 0.54 10.86 -5.01
C LEU A 8 0.12 11.70 -6.21
N ARG A 9 -1.18 11.98 -6.32
CA ARG A 9 -1.74 12.93 -7.27
C ARG A 9 -2.01 14.25 -6.59
N ILE A 10 -1.61 15.33 -7.27
CA ILE A 10 -1.78 16.71 -6.80
C ILE A 10 -2.88 17.37 -7.64
N TYR A 11 -3.87 17.95 -6.97
CA TYR A 11 -5.00 18.63 -7.61
C TYR A 11 -5.18 20.04 -7.06
N VAL A 12 -5.77 20.90 -7.88
CA VAL A 12 -6.29 22.20 -7.45
C VAL A 12 -7.74 22.34 -7.89
N ASN A 13 -8.62 22.74 -6.98
CA ASN A 13 -10.02 23.00 -7.28
C ASN A 13 -10.27 24.49 -7.66
N LYS A 14 -11.49 24.82 -8.12
CA LYS A 14 -11.89 26.21 -8.43
C LYS A 14 -11.75 27.20 -7.28
N GLN A 15 -11.79 26.74 -6.04
CA GLN A 15 -11.57 27.58 -4.85
C GLN A 15 -10.07 27.79 -4.54
N LYS A 16 -9.17 27.37 -5.44
CA LYS A 16 -7.72 27.44 -5.29
C LYS A 16 -7.20 26.63 -4.08
N LYS A 17 -7.91 25.57 -3.68
CA LYS A 17 -7.45 24.66 -2.62
C LYS A 17 -6.62 23.53 -3.22
N LEU A 18 -5.46 23.28 -2.61
CA LEU A 18 -4.57 22.16 -2.93
C LEU A 18 -5.09 20.88 -2.29
N ILE A 19 -5.11 19.80 -3.07
CA ILE A 19 -5.50 18.46 -2.61
C ILE A 19 -4.37 17.51 -3.02
N ILE A 20 -3.83 16.78 -2.05
CA ILE A 20 -2.82 15.73 -2.26
C ILE A 20 -3.49 14.41 -1.87
N ALA A 21 -3.57 13.47 -2.81
CA ALA A 21 -4.23 12.20 -2.59
C ALA A 21 -3.37 11.04 -3.11
N PRO A 22 -3.41 9.85 -2.48
CA PRO A 22 -2.77 8.67 -3.04
C PRO A 22 -3.42 8.23 -4.34
N ASP A 23 -2.60 7.69 -5.23
CA ASP A 23 -2.97 7.13 -6.54
C ASP A 23 -3.63 5.75 -6.38
N TYR A 24 -4.63 5.64 -5.50
CA TYR A 24 -5.48 4.46 -5.43
C TYR A 24 -6.56 4.59 -6.50
N ASN A 25 -6.24 4.07 -7.68
CA ASN A 25 -7.17 3.57 -8.70
C ASN A 25 -8.51 4.35 -8.79
N ASP A 26 -8.47 5.60 -9.28
CA ASP A 26 -9.52 6.45 -9.89
C ASP A 26 -11.00 6.33 -9.44
N ARG A 27 -11.33 5.74 -8.29
CA ARG A 27 -12.70 5.59 -7.78
C ARG A 27 -13.07 6.59 -6.69
N TYR A 28 -12.30 7.68 -6.54
CA TYR A 28 -12.73 8.80 -5.69
C TYR A 28 -13.80 9.61 -6.43
N GLY A 29 -15.06 9.19 -6.31
CA GLY A 29 -16.26 9.91 -6.76
C GLY A 29 -16.52 11.26 -6.06
N GLY A 30 -15.48 11.89 -5.50
CA GLY A 30 -15.55 13.16 -4.77
C GLY A 30 -14.63 14.25 -5.32
N ILE A 31 -13.77 13.94 -6.29
CA ILE A 31 -12.99 14.94 -7.01
C ILE A 31 -13.95 15.60 -8.00
N SER A 32 -14.52 16.76 -7.63
CA SER A 32 -15.52 17.47 -8.44
C SER A 32 -15.08 17.59 -9.90
N ASN A 33 -16.01 17.62 -10.85
CA ASN A 33 -15.80 17.82 -12.30
C ASN A 33 -15.00 19.10 -12.67
N VAL A 34 -14.49 19.83 -11.67
CA VAL A 34 -13.84 21.13 -11.79
C VAL A 34 -12.50 21.22 -11.05
N THR A 35 -11.86 20.09 -10.81
CA THR A 35 -10.47 20.03 -10.40
C THR A 35 -9.54 19.84 -11.60
N ILE A 36 -8.39 20.49 -11.57
CA ILE A 36 -7.29 20.20 -12.49
C ILE A 36 -6.23 19.38 -11.76
N GLN A 37 -5.74 18.32 -12.41
CA GLN A 37 -4.56 17.61 -11.94
C GLN A 37 -3.32 18.40 -12.36
N ILE A 38 -2.44 18.69 -11.41
CA ILE A 38 -1.14 19.29 -11.72
C ILE A 38 -0.21 18.16 -12.15
N LYS A 39 0.00 18.03 -13.46
CA LYS A 39 0.94 17.08 -14.05
C LYS A 39 2.34 17.71 -14.14
N ASP A 40 3.35 16.87 -14.02
CA ASP A 40 4.80 17.14 -14.13
C ASP A 40 5.23 18.54 -14.57
N GLY A 41 5.69 19.33 -13.59
CA GLY A 41 6.27 20.65 -13.78
C GLY A 41 7.10 21.06 -12.54
N LYS A 42 7.71 22.25 -12.56
CA LYS A 42 8.56 22.73 -11.43
C LYS A 42 7.82 22.71 -10.09
N PHE A 43 6.55 23.14 -10.10
CA PHE A 43 5.71 23.19 -8.90
C PHE A 43 5.36 21.80 -8.34
N SER A 44 4.97 20.84 -9.19
CA SER A 44 4.67 19.48 -8.72
C SER A 44 5.92 18.75 -8.24
N ARG A 45 7.10 19.02 -8.85
CA ARG A 45 8.38 18.46 -8.39
C ARG A 45 8.76 18.95 -6.99
N GLU A 46 8.64 20.24 -6.72
CA GLU A 46 8.93 20.79 -5.38
C GLU A 46 8.00 20.21 -4.31
N ILE A 47 6.70 20.10 -4.62
CA ILE A 47 5.74 19.48 -3.70
C ILE A 47 6.07 18.00 -3.46
N ASN A 48 6.33 17.24 -4.53
CA ASN A 48 6.67 15.82 -4.41
C ASN A 48 7.94 15.62 -3.57
N GLN A 49 8.98 16.41 -3.80
CA GLN A 49 10.21 16.34 -3.01
C GLN A 49 9.94 16.58 -1.52
N ARG A 50 9.17 17.61 -1.17
CA ARG A 50 8.82 17.88 0.23
C ARG A 50 8.00 16.75 0.87
N ILE A 51 7.12 16.12 0.09
CA ILE A 51 6.34 14.98 0.59
C ILE A 51 7.25 13.77 0.80
N GLU A 52 8.16 13.48 -0.14
CA GLU A 52 9.14 12.40 0.01
C GLU A 52 10.01 12.62 1.25
N GLU A 53 10.47 13.86 1.48
CA GLU A 53 11.23 14.22 2.69
C GLU A 53 10.40 13.98 3.97
N ALA A 54 9.12 14.38 3.99
CA ALA A 54 8.23 14.16 5.13
C ALA A 54 7.95 12.68 5.38
N ILE A 55 7.71 11.88 4.32
CA ILE A 55 7.52 10.44 4.43
C ILE A 55 8.79 9.78 5.00
N ASN A 56 9.95 10.11 4.46
CA ASN A 56 11.22 9.58 4.93
C ASN A 56 11.52 9.96 6.39
N PHE A 57 11.13 11.16 6.81
CA PHE A 57 11.22 11.58 8.20
C PHE A 57 10.36 10.69 9.11
N ILE A 58 9.08 10.50 8.77
CA ILE A 58 8.16 9.65 9.54
C ILE A 58 8.69 8.21 9.59
N ILE A 59 9.14 7.65 8.47
CA ILE A 59 9.71 6.29 8.45
C ILE A 59 10.87 6.20 9.45
N LYS A 60 11.84 7.10 9.38
CA LYS A 60 13.01 7.09 10.29
C LYS A 60 12.64 7.30 11.75
N GLU A 61 11.58 8.05 12.03
CA GLU A 61 11.11 8.29 13.40
C GLU A 61 10.55 7.02 14.03
N TYR A 62 9.78 6.24 13.27
CA TYR A 62 9.09 5.05 13.77
C TYR A 62 9.85 3.74 13.50
N GLU A 63 10.79 3.70 12.56
CA GLU A 63 11.60 2.53 12.22
C GLU A 63 12.25 1.85 13.45
N PRO A 64 12.83 2.58 14.41
CA PRO A 64 13.41 1.98 15.62
C PRO A 64 12.38 1.30 16.53
N MET A 65 11.10 1.66 16.46
CA MET A 65 10.04 1.02 17.25
C MET A 65 9.69 -0.38 16.72
N PHE A 66 10.13 -0.71 15.50
CA PHE A 66 9.91 -2.02 14.91
C PHE A 66 10.96 -3.06 15.30
N ASP A 67 12.11 -2.64 15.86
CA ASP A 67 13.13 -3.53 16.42
C ASP A 67 12.77 -3.91 17.86
N THR A 68 11.61 -4.54 18.04
CA THR A 68 11.12 -4.98 19.35
C THR A 68 10.64 -6.43 19.30
N PRO A 69 10.76 -7.20 20.40
CA PRO A 69 10.30 -8.58 20.45
C PRO A 69 8.80 -8.75 20.12
N ILE A 70 7.99 -7.72 20.40
CA ILE A 70 6.55 -7.72 20.09
C ILE A 70 6.31 -7.80 18.58
N ILE A 71 7.10 -7.05 17.80
CA ILE A 71 6.97 -7.05 16.34
C ILE A 71 7.45 -8.38 15.75
N ASP A 72 8.51 -8.97 16.31
CA ASP A 72 8.96 -10.32 15.94
C ASP A 72 7.89 -11.40 16.20
N GLU A 73 7.17 -11.31 17.34
CA GLU A 73 6.06 -12.19 17.64
C GLU A 73 4.91 -12.03 16.65
N MET A 74 4.56 -10.78 16.28
CA MET A 74 3.55 -10.51 15.25
C MET A 74 3.93 -11.12 13.89
N PHE A 75 5.22 -11.10 13.51
CA PHE A 75 5.69 -11.76 12.30
C PHE A 75 5.57 -13.29 12.40
N LYS A 76 5.96 -13.89 13.53
CA LYS A 76 5.81 -15.34 13.75
C LYS A 76 4.36 -15.79 13.69
N GLU A 77 3.43 -15.06 14.30
CA GLU A 77 2.00 -15.34 14.23
C GLU A 77 1.49 -15.30 12.79
N LYS A 78 1.91 -14.29 12.01
CA LYS A 78 1.56 -14.16 10.61
C LYS A 78 2.14 -15.30 9.75
N GLU A 79 3.39 -15.67 9.96
CA GLU A 79 4.01 -16.82 9.28
C GLU A 79 3.28 -18.13 9.60
N GLN A 80 2.90 -18.33 10.86
CA GLN A 80 2.11 -19.49 11.26
C GLN A 80 0.72 -19.49 10.62
N ALA A 81 0.06 -18.34 10.52
CA ALA A 81 -1.22 -18.22 9.84
C ALA A 81 -1.10 -18.56 8.35
N ILE A 82 -0.06 -18.08 7.67
CA ILE A 82 0.22 -18.41 6.26
C ILE A 82 0.48 -19.91 6.10
N ARG A 83 1.32 -20.51 6.95
CA ARG A 83 1.59 -21.96 6.91
C ARG A 83 0.31 -22.77 7.09
N LYS A 84 -0.52 -22.44 8.09
CA LYS A 84 -1.81 -23.09 8.29
C LYS A 84 -2.69 -22.99 7.05
N MET A 85 -2.75 -21.82 6.42
CA MET A 85 -3.56 -21.63 5.20
C MET A 85 -3.06 -22.51 4.04
N VAL A 86 -1.74 -22.59 3.84
CA VAL A 86 -1.12 -23.49 2.85
C VAL A 86 -1.37 -24.96 3.19
N ASP A 87 -1.27 -25.35 4.46
CA ASP A 87 -1.55 -26.71 4.92
C ASP A 87 -3.04 -27.07 4.70
N TYR A 88 -3.96 -26.12 4.91
CA TYR A 88 -5.38 -26.31 4.61
C TYR A 88 -5.63 -26.47 3.11
N ASP A 89 -5.04 -25.62 2.27
CA ASP A 89 -5.17 -25.73 0.81
C ASP A 89 -4.56 -27.05 0.29
N THR A 90 -3.45 -27.49 0.88
CA THR A 90 -2.81 -28.76 0.55
C THR A 90 -3.68 -29.95 0.98
N ALA A 91 -4.18 -29.95 2.22
CA ALA A 91 -5.09 -30.98 2.72
C ALA A 91 -6.41 -31.03 1.95
N LEU A 92 -6.95 -29.89 1.51
CA LEU A 92 -8.12 -29.84 0.62
C LEU A 92 -7.81 -30.45 -0.75
N THR A 93 -6.64 -30.16 -1.31
CA THR A 93 -6.22 -30.69 -2.62
C THR A 93 -6.03 -32.21 -2.53
N GLU A 94 -5.37 -32.71 -1.48
CA GLU A 94 -5.21 -34.15 -1.23
C GLU A 94 -6.56 -34.85 -1.00
N MET A 95 -7.53 -34.22 -0.33
CA MET A 95 -8.88 -34.80 -0.19
C MET A 95 -9.63 -34.86 -1.52
N VAL A 96 -9.50 -33.84 -2.38
CA VAL A 96 -10.15 -33.81 -3.70
C VAL A 96 -9.51 -34.81 -4.67
N GLU A 97 -8.19 -34.96 -4.66
CA GLU A 97 -7.48 -35.90 -5.54
C GLU A 97 -7.72 -37.37 -5.15
N VAL A 98 -7.93 -37.68 -3.87
CA VAL A 98 -8.24 -39.06 -3.41
C VAL A 98 -9.67 -39.50 -3.77
N ASP A 99 -10.61 -38.55 -3.91
CA ASP A 99 -11.98 -38.85 -4.34
C ASP A 99 -12.09 -39.07 -5.87
N ASP A 100 -11.18 -38.51 -6.68
CA ASP A 100 -11.17 -38.64 -8.14
C ASP A 100 -10.49 -39.93 -8.66
N GLU A 101 -9.66 -40.63 -7.86
CA GLU A 101 -9.01 -41.91 -8.26
C GLU A 101 -9.86 -43.17 -7.96
N ASN A 102 -11.08 -43.02 -7.45
CA ASN A 102 -11.99 -44.15 -7.13
C ASN A 102 -13.22 -44.27 -8.07
N TYR A 103 -13.14 -43.79 -9.31
CA TYR A 103 -14.15 -44.01 -10.37
C TYR A 103 -13.60 -44.68 -11.63
#